data_AF-A0A3V3CM45-F1
#
_entry.id   AF-A0A3V3CM45-F1
#
_cell.length_a   1.000
_cell.length_b   1.000
_cell.length_c   1.000
_cell.angle_alpha   90.00
_cell.angle_beta   90.00
_cell.angle_gamma   90.00
#
_symmetry.space_group_name_H-M   'P 1'
#
loop_
_entity.id
_entity.type
_entity.pdbx_description
1 polymer ?
#
loop_
_entity_poly.entity_id
_entity_poly.type
_entity_poly.pdbx_seq_one_letter_code
_entity_poly.pdbx_strand_id
1 'polypeptide(L)'
;MLTLLHLLSAVALLVWGTHIVRTGVMRVFGARLRTVLSRSVEKKPLAFCAGIGVTALVQSSNATTLLVTSFVAQDLVALTPALVIVLGADVGTALMARILTFDLSWLSPLLIFIGVIFFLGRKQSRAGQLGRVGIGLGLILLALELIVQAVTPITQANGVQVIFASLTGDIMLDALIGAMFAIISYSSLAAVLLTATLTAAGIISFPVALCLVIGANLGSGLLAMLNNSAANAAARRVALGSLLFKLIGSLVILPFVHPLANLMDELSLPKSELVIYFHVFYNLVRCLAMVPFAELMARFCKRIIRDEPELDTHLKPKHLDVSALDTPTLALANAAREVLRIGDAMEQMMEGLKKVMHGEPREEKALRKLADDVNVLYTAIKLYLARMPKDELAAEESRRWAEIIEMALNLEQASDIIERMGSEIADKSLAARRAFSEEGLKELDALYDQLLSNLQLAMSVFFSGDVTSARRLRRSKHRFRILNRRYSHAHVDRLHQQNVQSIETSSLHLGLLGDMKRLNSLFCSVAYSVLEQPDQDEERGEY
;
A
#
# COMPACT_ATOMS: atom_id res chain seq x y z
N MET A 1 -21.55 -12.37 35.04
CA MET A 1 -21.63 -11.31 34.01
C MET A 1 -20.38 -10.44 34.01
N LEU A 2 -19.96 -9.85 35.15
CA LEU A 2 -18.74 -9.01 35.23
C LEU A 2 -17.45 -9.76 34.83
N THR A 3 -17.28 -11.02 35.24
CA THR A 3 -16.11 -11.85 34.88
C THR A 3 -15.97 -12.06 33.36
N LEU A 4 -17.08 -12.33 32.67
CA LEU A 4 -17.10 -12.46 31.21
C LEU A 4 -16.79 -11.12 30.52
N LEU A 5 -17.30 -10.01 31.05
CA LEU A 5 -16.99 -8.67 30.54
C LEU A 5 -15.50 -8.32 30.72
N HIS A 6 -14.89 -8.68 31.86
CA HIS A 6 -13.46 -8.49 32.10
C HIS A 6 -12.61 -9.33 31.13
N LEU A 7 -13.03 -10.56 30.86
CA LEU A 7 -12.35 -11.41 29.87
C LEU A 7 -12.46 -10.81 28.46
N LEU A 8 -13.66 -10.40 28.04
CA LEU A 8 -13.89 -9.81 26.73
C LEU A 8 -13.13 -8.48 26.56
N SER A 9 -13.07 -7.64 27.59
CA SER A 9 -12.32 -6.38 27.53
C SER A 9 -10.82 -6.61 27.48
N ALA A 10 -10.28 -7.59 28.21
CA ALA A 10 -8.88 -7.95 28.15
C ALA A 10 -8.50 -8.55 26.79
N VAL A 11 -9.34 -9.40 26.20
CA VAL A 11 -9.16 -9.88 24.83
C VAL A 11 -9.19 -8.73 23.81
N ALA A 12 -10.13 -7.80 23.94
CA ALA A 12 -10.17 -6.61 23.08
C ALA A 12 -8.90 -5.75 23.23
N LEU A 13 -8.37 -5.60 24.45
CA LEU A 13 -7.12 -4.91 24.73
C LEU A 13 -5.92 -5.60 24.05
N LEU A 14 -5.87 -6.93 24.08
CA LEU A 14 -4.85 -7.74 23.42
C LEU A 14 -4.87 -7.50 21.90
N VAL A 15 -6.05 -7.61 21.29
CA VAL A 15 -6.24 -7.38 19.84
C VAL A 15 -5.84 -5.96 19.46
N TRP A 16 -6.31 -4.97 20.22
CA TRP A 16 -5.99 -3.56 19.99
C TRP A 16 -4.51 -3.27 20.15
N GLY A 17 -3.85 -3.83 21.17
CA GLY A 17 -2.41 -3.73 21.37
C GLY A 17 -1.63 -4.26 20.17
N THR A 18 -1.96 -5.44 19.66
CA THR A 18 -1.31 -5.99 18.45
C THR A 18 -1.53 -5.12 17.21
N HIS A 19 -2.71 -4.51 17.07
CA HIS A 19 -3.00 -3.58 15.98
C HIS A 19 -2.17 -2.29 16.07
N ILE A 20 -2.05 -1.72 17.28
CA ILE A 20 -1.24 -0.52 17.54
C ILE A 20 0.23 -0.77 17.21
N VAL A 21 0.80 -1.91 17.66
CA VAL A 21 2.21 -2.25 17.36
C VAL A 21 2.42 -2.37 15.86
N ARG A 22 1.58 -3.16 15.17
CA ARG A 22 1.65 -3.35 13.72
C ARG A 22 1.64 -2.02 12.95
N THR A 23 0.67 -1.17 13.23
CA THR A 23 0.52 0.13 12.55
C THR A 23 1.65 1.10 12.89
N GLY A 24 2.09 1.16 14.15
CA GLY A 24 3.21 2.00 14.57
C GLY A 24 4.53 1.57 13.92
N VAL A 25 4.83 0.27 13.89
CA VAL A 25 6.04 -0.26 13.24
C VAL A 25 6.03 0.02 11.74
N MET A 26 4.88 -0.16 11.07
CA MET A 26 4.75 0.11 9.63
C MET A 26 4.97 1.59 9.30
N ARG A 27 4.52 2.51 10.15
CA ARG A 27 4.79 3.95 9.98
C ARG A 27 6.26 4.31 10.13
N VAL A 28 6.97 3.69 11.06
CA VAL A 28 8.39 4.03 11.33
C VAL A 28 9.33 3.33 10.36
N PHE A 29 9.09 2.04 10.09
CA PHE A 29 10.04 1.16 9.41
C PHE A 29 9.55 0.63 8.06
N GLY A 30 8.30 0.88 7.66
CA GLY A 30 7.67 0.26 6.48
C GLY A 30 8.50 0.38 5.20
N ALA A 31 9.05 1.56 4.90
CA ALA A 31 9.91 1.77 3.74
C ALA A 31 11.20 0.94 3.79
N ARG A 32 11.86 0.84 4.97
CA ARG A 32 13.09 0.05 5.14
C ARG A 32 12.81 -1.44 5.05
N LEU A 33 11.74 -1.91 5.69
CA LEU A 33 11.30 -3.31 5.65
C LEU A 33 11.07 -3.77 4.21
N ARG A 34 10.41 -2.91 3.42
CA ARG A 34 10.18 -3.10 1.99
C ARG A 34 11.49 -3.22 1.19
N THR A 35 12.47 -2.36 1.44
CA THR A 35 13.81 -2.45 0.81
C THR A 35 14.54 -3.74 1.19
N VAL A 36 14.41 -4.20 2.44
CA VAL A 36 15.00 -5.48 2.86
C VAL A 36 14.36 -6.64 2.11
N LEU A 37 13.03 -6.67 1.99
CA LEU A 37 12.32 -7.71 1.24
C LEU A 37 12.71 -7.72 -0.25
N SER A 38 12.76 -6.54 -0.89
CA SER A 38 13.08 -6.45 -2.33
C SER A 38 14.53 -6.80 -2.66
N ARG A 39 15.48 -6.64 -1.73
CA ARG A 39 16.87 -7.08 -1.92
C ARG A 39 17.07 -8.56 -1.59
N SER A 40 16.20 -9.15 -0.79
CA SER A 40 16.38 -10.52 -0.29
C SER A 40 15.87 -11.61 -1.24
N VAL A 41 15.29 -11.24 -2.39
CA VAL A 41 14.69 -12.18 -3.35
C VAL A 41 15.69 -12.89 -4.25
N GLU A 42 16.96 -12.51 -4.24
CA GLU A 42 18.02 -13.14 -5.05
C GLU A 42 18.25 -14.61 -4.68
N LYS A 43 18.08 -14.98 -3.40
CA LYS A 43 18.31 -16.35 -2.90
C LYS A 43 17.20 -16.78 -1.95
N LYS A 44 16.70 -18.02 -2.12
CA LYS A 44 15.63 -18.58 -1.27
C LYS A 44 15.91 -18.48 0.25
N PRO A 45 17.14 -18.77 0.76
CA PRO A 45 17.41 -18.63 2.19
C PRO A 45 17.35 -17.17 2.67
N LEU A 46 17.84 -16.21 1.89
CA LEU A 46 17.73 -14.79 2.23
C LEU A 46 16.27 -14.34 2.25
N ALA A 47 15.47 -14.75 1.26
CA ALA A 47 14.04 -14.47 1.22
C ALA A 47 13.32 -15.01 2.46
N PHE A 48 13.66 -16.24 2.89
CA PHE A 48 13.10 -16.86 4.08
C PHE A 48 13.48 -16.09 5.37
N CYS A 49 14.78 -15.80 5.56
CA CYS A 49 15.26 -15.05 6.72
C CYS A 49 14.71 -13.62 6.76
N ALA A 50 14.54 -12.98 5.60
CA ALA A 50 13.92 -11.65 5.50
C ALA A 50 12.45 -11.70 5.94
N GLY A 51 11.71 -12.74 5.55
CA GLY A 51 10.36 -12.99 6.05
C GLY A 51 10.30 -13.11 7.56
N ILE A 52 11.22 -13.88 8.16
CA ILE A 52 11.34 -14.03 9.62
C ILE A 52 11.59 -12.67 10.27
N GLY A 53 12.63 -11.95 9.84
CA GLY A 53 13.05 -10.70 10.47
C GLY A 53 12.00 -9.60 10.36
N VAL A 54 11.44 -9.41 9.16
CA VAL A 54 10.40 -8.40 8.91
C VAL A 54 9.16 -8.71 9.73
N THR A 55 8.74 -9.97 9.79
CA THR A 55 7.52 -10.32 10.53
C THR A 55 7.72 -10.33 12.03
N ALA A 56 8.91 -10.71 12.51
CA ALA A 56 9.23 -10.55 13.92
C ALA A 56 9.16 -9.07 14.31
N LEU A 57 9.69 -8.16 13.48
CA LEU A 57 9.63 -6.72 13.78
C LEU A 57 8.21 -6.16 13.71
N VAL A 58 7.42 -6.52 12.69
CA VAL A 58 6.04 -6.04 12.49
C VAL A 58 5.02 -6.76 13.38
N GLN A 59 5.37 -7.94 13.88
CA GLN A 59 4.52 -8.87 14.64
C GLN A 59 3.28 -9.39 13.88
N SER A 60 3.28 -9.35 12.55
CA SER A 60 2.13 -9.78 11.75
C SER A 60 2.52 -10.39 10.41
N SER A 61 2.35 -11.71 10.26
CA SER A 61 2.61 -12.40 8.98
C SER A 61 1.64 -11.95 7.88
N ASN A 62 0.41 -11.55 8.24
CA ASN A 62 -0.54 -10.97 7.28
C ASN A 62 -0.05 -9.63 6.73
N ALA A 63 0.53 -8.77 7.57
CA ALA A 63 1.15 -7.51 7.11
C ALA A 63 2.34 -7.79 6.18
N THR A 64 3.22 -8.73 6.54
CA THR A 64 4.33 -9.13 5.67
C THR A 64 3.84 -9.74 4.36
N THR A 65 2.77 -10.54 4.40
CA THR A 65 2.15 -11.10 3.18
C THR A 65 1.63 -9.99 2.29
N LEU A 66 0.94 -8.98 2.84
CA LEU A 66 0.49 -7.79 2.12
C LEU A 66 1.65 -6.98 1.50
N LEU A 67 2.74 -6.80 2.26
CA LEU A 67 3.96 -6.18 1.74
C LEU A 67 4.50 -6.94 0.52
N VAL A 68 4.57 -8.26 0.60
CA VAL A 68 5.08 -9.10 -0.48
C VAL A 68 4.12 -9.13 -1.66
N THR A 69 2.81 -9.25 -1.44
CA THR A 69 1.80 -9.28 -2.51
C THR A 69 1.88 -8.02 -3.36
N SER A 70 2.11 -6.85 -2.74
CA SER A 70 2.30 -5.60 -3.46
C SER A 70 3.52 -5.57 -4.40
N PHE A 71 4.60 -6.25 -4.05
CA PHE A 71 5.79 -6.33 -4.90
C PHE A 71 5.59 -7.29 -6.06
N VAL A 72 4.92 -8.41 -5.83
CA VAL A 72 4.55 -9.34 -6.90
C VAL A 72 3.54 -8.70 -7.85
N ALA A 73 2.61 -7.90 -7.33
CA ALA A 73 1.65 -7.14 -8.11
C ALA A 73 2.30 -6.09 -9.03
N GLN A 74 3.51 -5.62 -8.71
CA GLN A 74 4.26 -4.62 -9.47
C GLN A 74 5.38 -5.24 -10.34
N ASP A 75 5.40 -6.57 -10.47
CA ASP A 75 6.45 -7.33 -11.17
C ASP A 75 7.87 -7.13 -10.60
N LEU A 76 7.99 -6.59 -9.39
CA LEU A 76 9.27 -6.37 -8.71
C LEU A 76 9.84 -7.65 -8.10
N VAL A 77 8.97 -8.59 -7.75
CA VAL A 77 9.32 -9.87 -7.12
C VAL A 77 8.57 -11.00 -7.80
N ALA A 78 9.27 -12.06 -8.19
CA ALA A 78 8.63 -13.26 -8.71
C ALA A 78 7.82 -13.99 -7.63
N LEU A 79 6.77 -14.71 -8.04
CA LEU A 79 5.88 -15.44 -7.13
C LEU A 79 6.62 -16.43 -6.22
N THR A 80 7.63 -17.16 -6.73
CA THR A 80 8.33 -18.18 -5.94
C THR A 80 9.12 -17.58 -4.75
N PRO A 81 10.02 -16.59 -4.92
CA PRO A 81 10.63 -15.89 -3.78
C PRO A 81 9.62 -15.28 -2.82
N ALA A 82 8.53 -14.71 -3.32
CA ALA A 82 7.45 -14.16 -2.49
C ALA A 82 6.82 -15.21 -1.56
N LEU A 83 6.53 -16.40 -2.08
CA LEU A 83 6.03 -17.51 -1.28
C LEU A 83 7.04 -17.95 -0.20
N VAL A 84 8.34 -17.91 -0.51
CA VAL A 84 9.40 -18.21 0.46
C VAL A 84 9.48 -17.16 1.58
N ILE A 85 9.31 -15.87 1.25
CA ILE A 85 9.20 -14.80 2.26
C ILE A 85 8.01 -15.05 3.18
N VAL A 86 6.85 -15.42 2.61
CA VAL A 86 5.62 -15.70 3.39
C VAL A 86 5.82 -16.89 4.34
N LEU A 87 6.51 -17.95 3.90
CA LEU A 87 6.88 -19.06 4.80
C LEU A 87 7.78 -18.55 5.96
N GLY A 88 8.75 -17.70 5.67
CA GLY A 88 9.57 -17.08 6.71
C GLY A 88 8.74 -16.20 7.67
N ALA A 89 7.75 -15.49 7.13
CA ALA A 89 6.86 -14.63 7.90
C ALA A 89 6.06 -15.40 8.98
N ASP A 90 5.58 -16.59 8.63
CA ASP A 90 4.86 -17.43 9.59
C ASP A 90 5.76 -17.87 10.75
N VAL A 91 7.04 -18.17 10.49
CA VAL A 91 8.02 -18.46 11.54
C VAL A 91 8.29 -17.22 12.39
N GLY A 92 8.43 -16.04 11.77
CA GLY A 92 8.62 -14.78 12.50
C GLY A 92 7.47 -14.46 13.47
N THR A 93 6.22 -14.74 13.09
CA THR A 93 5.06 -14.59 13.98
C THR A 93 5.16 -15.53 15.19
N ALA A 94 5.58 -16.77 14.94
CA ALA A 94 5.70 -17.76 16.01
C ALA A 94 6.83 -17.43 17.00
N LEU A 95 7.97 -16.93 16.51
CA LEU A 95 9.06 -16.44 17.36
C LEU A 95 8.60 -15.27 18.24
N MET A 96 7.78 -14.37 17.70
CA MET A 96 7.24 -13.27 18.49
C MET A 96 6.25 -13.71 19.57
N ALA A 97 5.47 -14.77 19.32
CA ALA A 97 4.67 -15.39 20.38
C ALA A 97 5.55 -15.84 21.56
N ARG A 98 6.72 -16.44 21.29
CA ARG A 98 7.65 -16.80 22.37
C ARG A 98 8.18 -15.57 23.10
N ILE A 99 8.63 -14.55 22.39
CA ILE A 99 9.17 -13.33 23.00
C ILE A 99 8.14 -12.66 23.92
N LEU A 100 6.88 -12.57 23.51
CA LEU A 100 5.83 -11.92 24.29
C LEU A 100 5.34 -12.73 25.51
N THR A 101 5.73 -14.00 25.61
CA THR A 101 5.39 -14.87 26.76
C THR A 101 6.48 -14.96 27.81
N PHE A 102 7.61 -14.30 27.61
CA PHE A 102 8.55 -14.10 28.71
C PHE A 102 7.90 -13.24 29.81
N ASP A 103 8.31 -13.45 31.06
CA ASP A 103 7.82 -12.65 32.18
C ASP A 103 8.36 -11.21 32.08
N LEU A 104 7.61 -10.39 31.34
CA LEU A 104 7.86 -8.98 31.08
C LEU A 104 6.79 -8.12 31.74
N SER A 105 6.12 -8.65 32.77
CA SER A 105 5.04 -7.97 33.50
C SER A 105 5.47 -6.58 33.99
N TRP A 106 6.69 -6.46 34.55
CA TRP A 106 7.28 -5.19 34.99
C TRP A 106 7.49 -4.16 33.87
N LEU A 107 7.66 -4.61 32.63
CA LEU A 107 7.93 -3.76 31.47
C LEU A 107 6.66 -3.11 30.95
N SER A 108 5.49 -3.73 31.19
CA SER A 108 4.18 -3.23 30.78
C SER A 108 3.89 -1.79 31.23
N PRO A 109 3.87 -1.45 32.53
CA PRO A 109 3.57 -0.10 32.99
C PRO A 109 4.59 0.94 32.49
N LEU A 110 5.86 0.55 32.36
CA LEU A 110 6.93 1.42 31.85
C LEU A 110 6.71 1.78 30.38
N LEU A 111 6.41 0.77 29.54
CA LEU A 111 6.15 0.96 28.12
C LEU A 111 4.91 1.81 27.87
N ILE A 112 3.84 1.61 28.65
CA ILE A 112 2.62 2.43 28.57
C ILE A 112 2.93 3.88 28.96
N PHE A 113 3.57 4.09 30.11
CA PHE A 113 3.84 5.44 30.63
C PHE A 113 4.72 6.26 29.68
N ILE A 114 5.89 5.71 29.32
CA ILE A 114 6.81 6.37 28.39
C ILE A 114 6.16 6.52 27.01
N GLY A 115 5.48 5.49 26.54
CA GLY A 115 4.80 5.48 25.25
C GLY A 115 3.77 6.59 25.12
N VAL A 116 2.93 6.80 26.15
CA VAL A 116 1.93 7.88 26.20
C VAL A 116 2.59 9.26 26.17
N ILE A 117 3.67 9.48 26.93
CA ILE A 117 4.40 10.76 26.94
C ILE A 117 4.90 11.11 25.54
N PHE A 118 5.59 10.18 24.88
CA PHE A 118 6.11 10.42 23.54
C PHE A 118 5.01 10.54 22.48
N PHE A 119 3.98 9.69 22.55
CA PHE A 119 2.88 9.71 21.58
C PHE A 119 2.08 11.00 21.68
N LEU A 120 1.65 11.43 22.88
CA LEU A 120 0.88 12.67 23.03
C LEU A 120 1.72 13.91 22.76
N GLY A 121 3.00 13.92 23.19
CA GLY A 121 3.88 15.06 22.99
C GLY A 121 4.33 15.27 21.55
N ARG A 122 4.45 14.19 20.75
CA ARG A 122 5.00 14.27 19.38
C ARG A 122 4.34 13.30 18.39
N LYS A 123 3.00 13.27 18.34
CA LYS A 123 2.16 12.33 17.57
C LYS A 123 2.68 12.01 16.15
N GLN A 124 3.08 13.03 15.39
CA GLN A 124 3.48 12.89 13.98
C GLN A 124 4.99 12.65 13.77
N SER A 125 5.78 12.62 14.84
CA SER A 125 7.21 12.36 14.75
C SER A 125 7.52 10.86 14.84
N ARG A 126 8.71 10.45 14.38
CA ARG A 126 9.21 9.09 14.60
C ARG A 126 9.20 8.69 16.08
N ALA A 127 9.55 9.62 16.99
CA ALA A 127 9.54 9.36 18.42
C ALA A 127 8.13 9.09 18.95
N GLY A 128 7.12 9.83 18.47
CA GLY A 128 5.72 9.59 18.83
C GLY A 128 5.20 8.26 18.30
N GLN A 129 5.57 7.87 17.07
CA GLN A 129 5.20 6.58 16.51
C GLN A 129 5.91 5.40 17.21
N LEU A 130 7.15 5.57 17.67
CA LEU A 130 7.81 4.60 18.56
C LEU A 130 7.13 4.55 19.93
N GLY A 131 6.69 5.69 20.46
CA GLY A 131 5.86 5.76 21.66
C GLY A 131 4.55 4.97 21.50
N ARG A 132 3.88 5.10 20.35
CA ARG A 132 2.71 4.30 19.97
C ARG A 132 3.00 2.80 19.99
N VAL A 133 4.14 2.37 19.44
CA VAL A 133 4.59 0.96 19.52
C VAL A 133 4.77 0.51 20.98
N GLY A 134 5.39 1.34 21.82
CA GLY A 134 5.53 1.10 23.25
C GLY A 134 4.18 0.90 23.96
N ILE A 135 3.20 1.79 23.71
CA ILE A 135 1.84 1.64 24.23
C ILE A 135 1.25 0.28 23.83
N GLY A 136 1.33 -0.07 22.53
CA GLY A 136 0.79 -1.33 22.03
C GLY A 136 1.40 -2.56 22.71
N LEU A 137 2.73 -2.59 22.86
CA LEU A 137 3.44 -3.68 23.54
C LEU A 137 3.06 -3.77 25.02
N GLY A 138 2.98 -2.64 25.72
CA GLY A 138 2.56 -2.61 27.11
C GLY A 138 1.10 -3.07 27.28
N LEU A 139 0.19 -2.65 26.39
CA LEU A 139 -1.20 -3.12 26.40
C LEU A 139 -1.32 -4.63 26.14
N ILE A 140 -0.49 -5.21 25.26
CA ILE A 140 -0.44 -6.67 25.05
C ILE A 140 -0.07 -7.37 26.36
N LEU A 141 1.03 -6.94 27.01
CA LEU A 141 1.50 -7.55 28.25
C LEU A 141 0.46 -7.41 29.38
N LEU A 142 -0.13 -6.23 29.54
CA LEU A 142 -1.23 -5.99 30.49
C LEU A 142 -2.45 -6.86 30.19
N ALA A 143 -2.84 -7.00 28.92
CA ALA A 143 -3.99 -7.81 28.53
C ALA A 143 -3.82 -9.28 28.94
N LEU A 144 -2.62 -9.84 28.74
CA LEU A 144 -2.34 -11.23 29.12
C LEU A 144 -2.50 -11.44 30.62
N GLU A 145 -2.04 -10.50 31.44
CA GLU A 145 -2.23 -10.54 32.90
C GLU A 145 -3.72 -10.45 33.27
N LEU A 146 -4.46 -9.51 32.67
CA LEU A 146 -5.89 -9.33 32.92
C LEU A 146 -6.72 -10.55 32.50
N ILE A 147 -6.34 -11.25 31.42
CA ILE A 147 -6.99 -12.50 31.00
C ILE A 147 -6.83 -13.56 32.10
N VAL A 148 -5.61 -13.76 32.62
CA VAL A 148 -5.38 -14.71 33.72
C VAL A 148 -6.24 -14.36 34.93
N GLN A 149 -6.23 -13.08 35.35
CA GLN A 149 -7.00 -12.61 36.50
C GLN A 149 -8.52 -12.78 36.32
N ALA A 150 -9.05 -12.51 35.12
CA ALA A 150 -10.48 -12.66 34.82
C ALA A 150 -10.94 -14.12 34.79
N VAL A 151 -10.02 -15.03 34.46
CA VAL A 151 -10.28 -16.46 34.30
C VAL A 151 -10.21 -17.22 35.63
N THR A 152 -9.30 -16.88 36.54
CA THR A 152 -9.12 -17.62 37.81
C THR A 152 -10.42 -17.85 38.61
N PRO A 153 -11.35 -16.89 38.74
CA PRO A 153 -12.61 -17.12 39.44
C PRO A 153 -13.55 -18.08 38.69
N ILE A 154 -13.43 -18.17 37.36
CA ILE A 154 -14.24 -19.02 36.50
C ILE A 154 -13.85 -20.49 36.70
N THR A 155 -12.55 -20.78 36.84
CA THR A 155 -12.04 -22.14 37.03
C THR A 155 -12.23 -22.67 38.44
N GLN A 156 -12.36 -21.78 39.43
CA GLN A 156 -12.65 -22.12 40.83
C GLN A 156 -14.15 -22.32 41.12
N ALA A 157 -15.04 -21.89 40.23
CA ALA A 157 -16.48 -22.14 40.36
C ALA A 157 -16.80 -23.59 39.96
N ASN A 158 -17.26 -24.39 40.94
CA ASN A 158 -17.50 -25.84 40.87
C ASN A 158 -18.42 -26.37 39.74
N GLY A 159 -18.93 -25.53 38.84
CA GLY A 159 -19.80 -25.93 37.72
C GLY A 159 -19.24 -25.68 36.32
N VAL A 160 -18.12 -24.96 36.17
CA VAL A 160 -17.65 -24.50 34.85
C VAL A 160 -16.76 -25.54 34.15
N GLN A 161 -16.06 -26.39 34.89
CA GLN A 161 -15.29 -27.49 34.31
C GLN A 161 -16.15 -28.48 33.50
N VAL A 162 -17.44 -28.63 33.81
CA VAL A 162 -18.36 -29.52 33.08
C VAL A 162 -18.82 -28.93 31.74
N ILE A 163 -18.92 -27.60 31.63
CA ILE A 163 -19.30 -26.90 30.39
C ILE A 163 -18.11 -26.73 29.44
N PHE A 164 -16.87 -26.63 29.96
CA PHE A 164 -15.66 -26.63 29.13
C PHE A 164 -15.11 -28.04 28.85
N ALA A 165 -15.42 -29.04 29.69
CA ALA A 165 -15.19 -30.45 29.34
C ALA A 165 -16.10 -30.94 28.19
N SER A 166 -17.22 -30.24 27.94
CA SER A 166 -18.06 -30.46 26.75
C SER A 166 -17.64 -29.62 25.54
N LEU A 167 -16.66 -28.71 25.67
CA LEU A 167 -15.87 -28.24 24.52
C LEU A 167 -14.97 -29.40 24.05
N THR A 168 -15.60 -30.22 23.22
CA THR A 168 -15.08 -30.67 21.92
C THR A 168 -13.74 -31.40 21.96
N GLY A 169 -13.80 -32.70 22.27
CA GLY A 169 -12.77 -33.65 21.82
C GLY A 169 -12.74 -33.88 20.30
N ASP A 170 -13.40 -33.01 19.51
CA ASP A 170 -13.37 -33.05 18.05
C ASP A 170 -12.27 -32.12 17.54
N ILE A 171 -11.21 -32.75 17.05
CA ILE A 171 -9.99 -32.12 16.52
C ILE A 171 -10.31 -31.06 15.45
N MET A 172 -11.31 -31.31 14.59
CA MET A 172 -11.66 -30.39 13.51
C MET A 172 -12.41 -29.17 14.03
N LEU A 173 -13.33 -29.37 14.97
CA LEU A 173 -14.10 -28.28 15.56
C LEU A 173 -13.21 -27.32 16.36
N ASP A 174 -12.27 -27.85 17.14
CA ASP A 174 -11.29 -27.04 17.87
C ASP A 174 -10.42 -26.22 16.90
N ALA A 175 -9.94 -26.84 15.82
CA ALA A 175 -9.16 -26.12 14.81
C ALA A 175 -10.01 -25.03 14.12
N LEU A 176 -11.29 -25.27 13.86
CA LEU A 176 -12.20 -24.28 13.30
C LEU A 176 -12.41 -23.09 14.26
N ILE A 177 -12.58 -23.35 15.56
CA ILE A 177 -12.71 -22.31 16.58
C ILE A 177 -11.45 -21.43 16.61
N GLY A 178 -10.26 -22.05 16.57
CA GLY A 178 -8.99 -21.32 16.52
C GLY A 178 -8.86 -20.45 15.28
N ALA A 179 -9.28 -20.98 14.11
CA ALA A 179 -9.29 -20.24 12.85
C ALA A 179 -10.26 -19.05 12.91
N MET A 180 -11.47 -19.26 13.40
CA MET A 180 -12.49 -18.23 13.56
C MET A 180 -12.01 -17.12 14.49
N PHE A 181 -11.40 -17.47 15.62
CA PHE A 181 -10.87 -16.49 16.56
C PHE A 181 -9.74 -15.64 15.93
N ALA A 182 -8.84 -16.26 15.17
CA ALA A 182 -7.79 -15.53 14.45
C ALA A 182 -8.36 -14.58 13.37
N ILE A 183 -9.44 -14.97 12.68
CA ILE A 183 -10.13 -14.13 11.71
C ILE A 183 -10.82 -12.95 12.40
N ILE A 184 -11.61 -13.18 13.44
CA ILE A 184 -12.33 -12.14 14.19
C ILE A 184 -11.34 -11.15 14.82
N SER A 185 -10.24 -11.66 15.36
CA SER A 185 -9.19 -10.85 15.99
C SER A 185 -8.24 -10.20 14.98
N TYR A 186 -8.38 -10.48 13.67
CA TYR A 186 -7.44 -10.06 12.62
C TYR A 186 -5.96 -10.40 12.93
N SER A 187 -5.72 -11.41 13.78
CA SER A 187 -4.42 -11.71 14.39
C SER A 187 -4.35 -13.15 14.89
N SER A 188 -3.52 -13.97 14.26
CA SER A 188 -3.19 -15.31 14.78
C SER A 188 -2.30 -15.25 16.02
N LEU A 189 -1.48 -14.22 16.17
CA LEU A 189 -0.63 -14.03 17.35
C LEU A 189 -1.51 -13.84 18.60
N ALA A 190 -2.52 -12.98 18.53
CA ALA A 190 -3.47 -12.78 19.63
C ALA A 190 -4.21 -14.10 19.98
N ALA A 191 -4.61 -14.87 18.96
CA ALA A 191 -5.23 -16.19 19.13
C ALA A 191 -4.34 -17.18 19.87
N VAL A 192 -3.06 -17.28 19.48
CA VAL A 192 -2.08 -18.18 20.08
C VAL A 192 -1.79 -17.77 21.52
N LEU A 193 -1.60 -16.47 21.77
CA LEU A 193 -1.35 -15.96 23.13
C LEU A 193 -2.55 -16.23 24.06
N LEU A 194 -3.77 -15.93 23.62
CA LEU A 194 -4.98 -16.25 24.38
C LEU A 194 -5.07 -17.75 24.67
N THR A 195 -4.81 -18.60 23.66
CA THR A 195 -4.84 -20.06 23.82
C THR A 195 -3.83 -20.52 24.88
N ALA A 196 -2.59 -20.02 24.85
CA ALA A 196 -1.58 -20.33 25.85
C ALA A 196 -2.00 -19.85 27.25
N THR A 197 -2.60 -18.66 27.36
CA THR A 197 -3.09 -18.12 28.63
C THR A 197 -4.26 -18.93 29.20
N LEU A 198 -5.23 -19.33 28.37
CA LEU A 198 -6.35 -20.17 28.79
C LEU A 198 -5.89 -21.58 29.22
N THR A 199 -4.82 -22.09 28.59
CA THR A 199 -4.16 -23.35 28.99
C THR A 199 -3.46 -23.19 30.33
N ALA A 200 -2.75 -22.08 30.54
CA ALA A 200 -2.07 -21.77 31.81
C ALA A 200 -3.06 -21.76 32.98
N ALA A 201 -4.26 -21.24 32.74
CA ALA A 201 -5.32 -21.17 33.73
C ALA A 201 -6.14 -22.46 33.90
N GLY A 202 -5.89 -23.47 33.07
CA GLY A 202 -6.59 -24.77 33.13
C GLY A 202 -8.02 -24.75 32.59
N ILE A 203 -8.42 -23.74 31.80
CA ILE A 203 -9.74 -23.73 31.13
C ILE A 203 -9.79 -24.78 30.03
N ILE A 204 -8.77 -24.82 29.17
CA ILE A 204 -8.71 -25.71 28.01
C ILE A 204 -7.65 -26.78 28.22
N SER A 205 -7.94 -27.99 27.73
CA SER A 205 -6.98 -29.09 27.76
C SER A 205 -5.83 -28.83 26.78
N PHE A 206 -4.68 -29.45 27.03
CA PHE A 206 -3.51 -29.29 26.19
C PHE A 206 -3.73 -29.74 24.73
N PRO A 207 -4.39 -30.88 24.43
CA PRO A 207 -4.74 -31.23 23.05
C PRO A 207 -5.62 -30.21 22.34
N VAL A 208 -6.65 -29.68 23.03
CA VAL A 208 -7.54 -28.63 22.51
C VAL A 208 -6.72 -27.37 22.16
N ALA A 209 -5.76 -27.00 23.02
CA ALA A 209 -4.86 -25.88 22.77
C ALA A 209 -4.01 -26.06 21.50
N LEU A 210 -3.50 -27.28 21.25
CA LEU A 210 -2.76 -27.57 20.01
C LEU A 210 -3.64 -27.40 18.77
N CYS A 211 -4.88 -27.92 18.81
CA CYS A 211 -5.86 -27.76 17.74
C CYS A 211 -6.17 -26.28 17.47
N LEU A 212 -6.44 -25.49 18.52
CA LEU A 212 -6.67 -24.05 18.43
C LEU A 212 -5.49 -23.31 17.80
N VAL A 213 -4.25 -23.67 18.14
CA VAL A 213 -3.04 -23.09 17.55
C VAL A 213 -2.91 -23.42 16.07
N ILE A 214 -3.18 -24.66 15.66
CA ILE A 214 -3.19 -25.06 14.24
C ILE A 214 -4.26 -24.27 13.49
N GLY A 215 -5.46 -24.19 14.09
CA GLY A 215 -6.59 -23.40 13.63
C GLY A 215 -6.24 -21.93 13.42
N ALA A 216 -5.64 -21.28 14.42
CA ALA A 216 -5.22 -19.88 14.35
C ALA A 216 -4.26 -19.61 13.19
N ASN A 217 -3.34 -20.54 12.92
CA ASN A 217 -2.46 -20.44 11.75
C ASN A 217 -3.28 -20.51 10.45
N LEU A 218 -4.20 -21.47 10.31
CA LEU A 218 -5.08 -21.57 9.14
C LEU A 218 -5.94 -20.31 8.95
N GLY A 219 -6.51 -19.79 10.04
CA GLY A 219 -7.30 -18.55 10.06
C GLY A 219 -6.51 -17.35 9.53
N SER A 220 -5.22 -17.23 9.85
CA SER A 220 -4.39 -16.16 9.26
C SER A 220 -4.18 -16.29 7.75
N GLY A 221 -4.16 -17.52 7.22
CA GLY A 221 -4.13 -17.77 5.77
C GLY A 221 -5.44 -17.37 5.09
N LEU A 222 -6.58 -17.69 5.72
CA LEU A 222 -7.90 -17.27 5.24
C LEU A 222 -8.02 -15.74 5.25
N LEU A 223 -7.56 -15.09 6.32
CA LEU A 223 -7.54 -13.64 6.44
C LEU A 223 -6.68 -12.98 5.34
N ALA A 224 -5.52 -13.56 5.01
CA ALA A 224 -4.68 -13.09 3.91
C ALA A 224 -5.42 -13.17 2.57
N MET A 225 -6.19 -14.23 2.32
CA MET A 225 -7.02 -14.36 1.13
C MET A 225 -8.13 -13.30 1.08
N LEU A 226 -8.86 -13.14 2.18
CA LEU A 226 -9.95 -12.16 2.29
C LEU A 226 -9.45 -10.74 1.99
N ASN A 227 -8.32 -10.35 2.58
CA ASN A 227 -7.71 -9.04 2.39
C ASN A 227 -7.18 -8.78 0.97
N ASN A 228 -6.89 -9.84 0.20
CA ASN A 228 -6.39 -9.71 -1.17
C ASN A 228 -7.43 -10.10 -2.23
N SER A 229 -8.70 -10.30 -1.86
CA SER A 229 -9.76 -10.77 -2.77
C SER A 229 -10.00 -9.83 -3.96
N ALA A 230 -9.91 -8.52 -3.74
CA ALA A 230 -10.05 -7.48 -4.77
C ALA A 230 -8.71 -7.05 -5.42
N ALA A 231 -7.60 -7.72 -5.11
CA ALA A 231 -6.30 -7.42 -5.69
C ALA A 231 -6.11 -8.11 -7.05
N ASN A 232 -5.07 -7.71 -7.79
CA ASN A 232 -4.75 -8.33 -9.07
C ASN A 232 -4.37 -9.83 -8.94
N ALA A 233 -4.37 -10.54 -10.07
CA ALA A 233 -4.11 -11.99 -10.10
C ALA A 233 -2.79 -12.38 -9.41
N ALA A 234 -1.75 -11.57 -9.60
CA ALA A 234 -0.43 -11.74 -8.97
C ALA A 234 -0.50 -11.72 -7.43
N ALA A 235 -1.14 -10.71 -6.83
CA ALA A 235 -1.33 -10.61 -5.38
C ALA A 235 -2.18 -11.77 -4.84
N ARG A 236 -3.28 -12.10 -5.52
CA ARG A 236 -4.16 -13.22 -5.13
C ARG A 236 -3.44 -14.56 -5.13
N ARG A 237 -2.49 -14.79 -6.04
CA ARG A 237 -1.65 -16.01 -6.08
C ARG A 237 -0.75 -16.15 -4.84
N VAL A 238 -0.17 -15.06 -4.35
CA VAL A 238 0.65 -15.08 -3.12
C VAL A 238 -0.22 -15.42 -1.91
N ALA A 239 -1.39 -14.77 -1.79
CA ALA A 239 -2.34 -15.03 -0.71
C ALA A 239 -2.85 -16.49 -0.74
N LEU A 240 -3.14 -17.01 -1.94
CA LEU A 240 -3.50 -18.42 -2.14
C LEU A 240 -2.39 -19.38 -1.73
N GLY A 241 -1.14 -19.13 -2.14
CA GLY A 241 -0.03 -19.97 -1.71
C GLY A 241 0.17 -19.97 -0.20
N SER A 242 0.01 -18.81 0.46
CA SER A 242 0.03 -18.69 1.93
C SER A 242 -1.02 -19.59 2.60
N LEU A 243 -2.27 -19.49 2.13
CA LEU A 243 -3.37 -20.32 2.63
C LEU A 243 -3.11 -21.81 2.40
N LEU A 244 -2.67 -22.19 1.20
CA LEU A 244 -2.45 -23.59 0.85
C LEU A 244 -1.30 -24.22 1.65
N PHE A 245 -0.21 -23.51 1.91
CA PHE A 245 0.85 -24.03 2.78
C PHE A 245 0.35 -24.29 4.21
N LYS A 246 -0.45 -23.37 4.74
CA LYS A 246 -1.06 -23.52 6.06
C LYS A 246 -2.06 -24.67 6.10
N LEU A 247 -2.87 -24.81 5.06
CA LEU A 247 -3.85 -25.90 4.91
C LEU A 247 -3.17 -27.27 4.83
N ILE A 248 -2.12 -27.40 4.00
CA ILE A 248 -1.34 -28.64 3.89
C ILE A 248 -0.72 -28.96 5.25
N GLY A 249 -0.07 -27.98 5.89
CA GLY A 249 0.50 -28.16 7.22
C GLY A 249 -0.52 -28.61 8.26
N SER A 250 -1.71 -28.00 8.28
CA SER A 250 -2.78 -28.36 9.22
C SER A 250 -3.31 -29.77 8.97
N LEU A 251 -3.58 -30.13 7.71
CA LEU A 251 -4.10 -31.45 7.36
C LEU A 251 -3.10 -32.57 7.69
N VAL A 252 -1.80 -32.30 7.57
CA VAL A 252 -0.75 -33.26 7.92
C VAL A 252 -0.64 -33.45 9.43
N ILE A 253 -0.73 -32.38 10.23
CA ILE A 253 -0.47 -32.46 11.68
C ILE A 253 -1.70 -32.81 12.53
N LEU A 254 -2.91 -32.40 12.11
CA LEU A 254 -4.15 -32.56 12.90
C LEU A 254 -4.41 -34.02 13.32
N PRO A 255 -4.24 -35.04 12.45
CA PRO A 255 -4.43 -36.44 12.85
C PRO A 255 -3.47 -36.93 13.94
N PHE A 256 -2.33 -36.25 14.12
CA PHE A 256 -1.29 -36.63 15.07
C PHE A 256 -1.30 -35.77 16.34
N VAL A 257 -2.31 -34.92 16.55
CA VAL A 257 -2.36 -34.00 17.71
C VAL A 257 -2.34 -34.75 19.04
N HIS A 258 -3.11 -35.83 19.21
CA HIS A 258 -3.11 -36.59 20.46
C HIS A 258 -1.77 -37.31 20.73
N PRO A 259 -1.19 -38.08 19.78
CA PRO A 259 0.15 -38.63 19.96
C PRO A 259 1.20 -37.56 20.29
N LEU A 260 1.14 -36.41 19.62
CA LEU A 260 2.07 -35.32 19.83
C LEU A 260 1.88 -34.67 21.20
N ALA A 261 0.64 -34.47 21.64
CA ALA A 261 0.33 -33.96 22.97
C ALA A 261 0.87 -34.89 24.06
N ASN A 262 0.68 -36.19 23.92
CA ASN A 262 1.20 -37.18 24.88
C ASN A 262 2.74 -37.15 24.93
N LEU A 263 3.41 -37.10 23.77
CA LEU A 263 4.87 -37.01 23.70
C LEU A 263 5.39 -35.72 24.35
N MET A 264 4.69 -34.60 24.15
CA MET A 264 5.07 -33.32 24.73
C MET A 264 4.77 -33.24 26.23
N ASP A 265 3.74 -33.93 26.72
CA ASP A 265 3.40 -34.00 28.15
C ASP A 265 4.48 -34.76 28.96
N GLU A 266 5.35 -35.55 28.33
CA GLU A 266 6.53 -36.15 28.98
C GLU A 266 7.62 -35.11 29.33
N LEU A 267 7.58 -33.94 28.69
CA LEU A 267 8.51 -32.85 28.99
C LEU A 267 8.07 -32.15 30.29
N SER A 268 8.99 -32.02 31.25
CA SER A 268 8.74 -31.36 32.54
C SER A 268 8.68 -29.82 32.43
N LEU A 269 7.80 -29.31 31.57
CA LEU A 269 7.57 -27.89 31.33
C LEU A 269 6.10 -27.51 31.59
N PRO A 270 5.81 -26.25 31.94
CA PRO A 270 4.43 -25.78 32.03
C PRO A 270 3.68 -25.96 30.71
N LYS A 271 2.43 -26.44 30.77
CA LYS A 271 1.60 -26.68 29.58
C LYS A 271 1.44 -25.44 28.69
N SER A 272 1.35 -24.25 29.30
CA SER A 272 1.29 -22.98 28.57
C SER A 272 2.55 -22.70 27.75
N GLU A 273 3.74 -23.04 28.27
CA GLU A 273 4.99 -22.94 27.52
C GLU A 273 5.05 -23.99 26.39
N LEU A 274 4.58 -25.22 26.64
CA LEU A 274 4.50 -26.26 25.62
C LEU A 274 3.62 -25.86 24.43
N VAL A 275 2.52 -25.14 24.65
CA VAL A 275 1.67 -24.59 23.56
C VAL A 275 2.47 -23.63 22.67
N ILE A 276 3.30 -22.77 23.28
CA ILE A 276 4.14 -21.80 22.55
C ILE A 276 5.28 -22.50 21.81
N TYR A 277 5.95 -23.46 22.46
CA TYR A 277 6.98 -24.26 21.80
C TYR A 277 6.41 -25.07 20.63
N PHE A 278 5.23 -25.66 20.80
CA PHE A 278 4.51 -26.29 19.71
C PHE A 278 4.28 -25.31 18.56
N HIS A 279 3.78 -24.10 18.83
CA HIS A 279 3.54 -23.11 17.80
C HIS A 279 4.80 -22.74 17.00
N VAL A 280 5.93 -22.52 17.69
CA VAL A 280 7.24 -22.24 17.08
C VAL A 280 7.72 -23.41 16.25
N PHE A 281 7.74 -24.62 16.83
CA PHE A 281 8.24 -25.82 16.17
C PHE A 281 7.37 -26.23 14.97
N TYR A 282 6.06 -26.23 15.13
CA TYR A 282 5.09 -26.49 14.06
C TYR A 282 5.32 -25.55 12.87
N ASN A 283 5.40 -24.24 13.11
CA ASN A 283 5.64 -23.28 12.02
C ASN A 283 7.03 -23.47 11.40
N LEU A 284 8.07 -23.67 12.20
CA LEU A 284 9.43 -23.86 11.71
C LEU A 284 9.54 -25.10 10.82
N VAL A 285 9.09 -26.26 11.32
CA VAL A 285 9.15 -27.54 10.59
C VAL A 285 8.30 -27.49 9.33
N ARG A 286 7.04 -27.02 9.44
CA ARG A 286 6.15 -26.87 8.27
C ARG A 286 6.82 -25.98 7.22
N CYS A 287 7.34 -24.83 7.62
CA CYS A 287 7.92 -23.89 6.68
C CYS A 287 9.19 -24.42 6.01
N LEU A 288 10.13 -25.00 6.76
CA LEU A 288 11.33 -25.61 6.20
C LEU A 288 10.98 -26.76 5.25
N ALA A 289 10.00 -27.59 5.61
CA ALA A 289 9.51 -28.66 4.76
C ALA A 289 8.85 -28.16 3.47
N MET A 290 8.19 -27.00 3.49
CA MET A 290 7.48 -26.43 2.34
C MET A 290 8.37 -25.58 1.40
N VAL A 291 9.53 -25.07 1.86
CA VAL A 291 10.43 -24.24 1.04
C VAL A 291 10.85 -24.91 -0.28
N PRO A 292 11.23 -26.21 -0.32
CA PRO A 292 11.54 -26.90 -1.58
C PRO A 292 10.36 -26.94 -2.56
N PHE A 293 9.13 -27.00 -2.05
CA PHE A 293 7.90 -27.06 -2.85
C PHE A 293 7.37 -25.69 -3.27
N ALA A 294 8.06 -24.58 -2.93
CA ALA A 294 7.60 -23.23 -3.25
C ALA A 294 7.35 -22.99 -4.74
N GLU A 295 8.17 -23.58 -5.60
CA GLU A 295 8.01 -23.45 -7.06
C GLU A 295 6.84 -24.27 -7.62
N LEU A 296 6.62 -25.47 -7.06
CA LEU A 296 5.46 -26.28 -7.41
C LEU A 296 4.18 -25.58 -6.99
N MET A 297 4.16 -25.00 -5.78
CA MET A 297 3.05 -24.19 -5.28
C MET A 297 2.80 -22.96 -6.16
N ALA A 298 3.86 -22.26 -6.59
CA ALA A 298 3.74 -21.11 -7.49
C ALA A 298 3.07 -21.50 -8.83
N ARG A 299 3.48 -22.62 -9.42
CA ARG A 299 2.86 -23.17 -10.65
C ARG A 299 1.40 -23.56 -10.44
N PHE A 300 1.09 -24.18 -9.32
CA PHE A 300 -0.28 -24.55 -8.95
C PHE A 300 -1.18 -23.32 -8.78
N CYS A 301 -0.70 -22.29 -8.05
CA CYS A 301 -1.42 -21.04 -7.87
C CYS A 301 -1.69 -20.31 -9.20
N LYS A 302 -0.71 -20.29 -10.12
CA LYS A 302 -0.90 -19.73 -11.47
C LYS A 302 -1.95 -20.49 -12.30
N ARG A 303 -2.12 -21.79 -12.06
CA ARG A 303 -3.13 -22.61 -12.75
C ARG A 303 -4.54 -22.34 -12.23
N ILE A 304 -4.69 -22.13 -10.92
CA ILE A 304 -5.98 -21.82 -10.28
C ILE A 304 -6.40 -20.38 -10.60
N ILE A 305 -5.49 -19.42 -10.39
CA ILE A 305 -5.74 -18.00 -10.64
C ILE A 305 -5.02 -17.63 -11.93
N ARG A 306 -5.76 -17.64 -13.03
CA ARG A 306 -5.27 -17.21 -14.35
C ARG A 306 -5.15 -15.69 -14.40
N ASP A 307 -4.28 -15.21 -15.28
CA ASP A 307 -4.26 -13.78 -15.60
C ASP A 307 -5.58 -13.42 -16.26
N GLU A 308 -6.14 -12.27 -15.90
CA GLU A 308 -7.32 -11.75 -16.59
C GLU A 308 -6.90 -11.39 -18.03
N PRO A 309 -7.64 -11.82 -19.05
CA PRO A 309 -7.39 -11.35 -20.40
C PRO A 309 -7.52 -9.83 -20.42
N GLU A 310 -6.57 -9.13 -21.04
CA GLU A 310 -6.63 -7.68 -21.29
C GLU A 310 -7.75 -7.40 -22.30
N LEU A 311 -9.00 -7.45 -21.83
CA LEU A 311 -10.20 -7.10 -22.60
C LEU A 311 -10.47 -5.60 -22.60
N ASP A 312 -9.77 -4.85 -21.76
CA ASP A 312 -10.02 -3.44 -21.51
C ASP A 312 -8.92 -2.62 -22.19
N THR A 313 -9.31 -1.82 -23.18
CA THR A 313 -8.39 -1.02 -24.00
C THR A 313 -7.86 0.22 -23.30
N HIS A 314 -8.34 0.51 -22.09
CA HIS A 314 -7.97 1.69 -21.29
C HIS A 314 -6.74 1.46 -20.41
N LEU A 315 -6.02 2.55 -20.09
CA LEU A 315 -4.94 2.52 -19.11
C LEU A 315 -5.50 2.18 -17.72
N LYS A 316 -5.11 1.02 -17.18
CA LYS A 316 -5.43 0.64 -15.79
C LYS A 316 -4.40 1.18 -14.80
N PRO A 317 -4.81 1.56 -13.58
CA PRO A 317 -3.88 1.89 -12.51
C PRO A 317 -2.95 0.71 -12.24
N LYS A 318 -1.62 0.96 -12.23
CA LYS A 318 -0.61 -0.10 -12.05
C LYS A 318 0.04 -0.04 -10.68
N HIS A 319 0.22 1.15 -10.14
CA HIS A 319 1.02 1.37 -8.94
C HIS A 319 0.17 1.57 -7.67
N LEU A 320 -1.13 1.83 -7.80
CA LEU A 320 -2.04 2.12 -6.69
C LEU A 320 -2.37 0.86 -5.86
N ASP A 321 -1.44 0.48 -4.99
CA ASP A 321 -1.57 -0.66 -4.08
C ASP A 321 -2.27 -0.28 -2.76
N VAL A 322 -3.48 -0.80 -2.55
CA VAL A 322 -4.30 -0.54 -1.35
C VAL A 322 -3.61 -1.03 -0.06
N SER A 323 -2.76 -2.06 -0.14
CA SER A 323 -2.04 -2.57 1.03
C SER A 323 -0.94 -1.61 1.52
N ALA A 324 -0.51 -0.67 0.68
CA ALA A 324 0.45 0.36 1.07
C ALA A 324 -0.17 1.51 1.87
N LEU A 325 -1.51 1.59 2.01
CA LEU A 325 -2.17 2.69 2.73
C LEU A 325 -1.76 2.78 4.21
N ASP A 326 -1.38 1.66 4.84
CA ASP A 326 -0.85 1.62 6.21
C ASP A 326 0.58 2.21 6.31
N THR A 327 1.24 2.49 5.18
CA THR A 327 2.57 3.10 5.07
C THR A 327 2.48 4.37 4.21
N PRO A 328 2.12 5.53 4.79
CA PRO A 328 1.79 6.72 4.03
C PRO A 328 2.87 7.17 3.04
N THR A 329 4.14 7.19 3.46
CA THR A 329 5.28 7.52 2.58
C THR A 329 5.27 6.70 1.28
N LEU A 330 4.93 5.41 1.35
CA LEU A 330 4.87 4.57 0.16
C LEU A 330 3.59 4.78 -0.63
N ALA A 331 2.44 4.87 0.03
CA ALA A 331 1.19 5.16 -0.66
C ALA A 331 1.33 6.43 -1.53
N LEU A 332 1.99 7.45 -1.00
CA LEU A 332 2.33 8.67 -1.75
C LEU A 332 3.30 8.40 -2.90
N ALA A 333 4.34 7.58 -2.70
CA ALA A 333 5.24 7.21 -3.80
C ALA A 333 4.54 6.40 -4.91
N ASN A 334 3.59 5.53 -4.56
CA ASN A 334 2.74 4.80 -5.50
C ASN A 334 1.86 5.75 -6.32
N ALA A 335 1.19 6.68 -5.64
CA ALA A 335 0.36 7.69 -6.29
C ALA A 335 1.20 8.62 -7.18
N ALA A 336 2.39 9.03 -6.74
CA ALA A 336 3.30 9.83 -7.55
C ALA A 336 3.75 9.09 -8.82
N ARG A 337 4.07 7.79 -8.75
CA ARG A 337 4.37 6.97 -9.95
C ARG A 337 3.18 6.89 -10.91
N GLU A 338 1.97 6.84 -10.39
CA GLU A 338 0.77 6.84 -11.23
C GLU A 338 0.56 8.21 -11.91
N VAL A 339 0.87 9.33 -11.22
CA VAL A 339 0.89 10.67 -11.84
C VAL A 339 1.93 10.77 -12.95
N LEU A 340 3.10 10.14 -12.80
CA LEU A 340 4.11 10.09 -13.88
C LEU A 340 3.56 9.41 -15.15
N ARG A 341 2.75 8.36 -15.00
CA ARG A 341 2.10 7.70 -16.13
C ARG A 341 1.08 8.60 -16.84
N ILE A 342 0.40 9.48 -16.10
CA ILE A 342 -0.42 10.53 -16.71
C ILE A 342 0.46 11.49 -17.51
N GLY A 343 1.66 11.83 -17.01
CA GLY A 343 2.66 12.59 -17.75
C GLY A 343 3.08 11.92 -19.06
N ASP A 344 3.35 10.62 -19.04
CA ASP A 344 3.69 9.85 -20.25
C ASP A 344 2.53 9.87 -21.28
N ALA A 345 1.28 9.73 -20.81
CA ALA A 345 0.09 9.83 -21.65
C ALA A 345 -0.07 11.26 -22.22
N MET A 346 0.24 12.29 -21.41
CA MET A 346 0.22 13.68 -21.83
C MET A 346 1.23 13.98 -22.95
N GLU A 347 2.43 13.39 -22.89
CA GLU A 347 3.41 13.52 -23.98
C GLU A 347 2.90 12.90 -25.28
N GLN A 348 2.22 11.75 -25.21
CA GLN A 348 1.57 11.13 -26.38
C GLN A 348 0.41 11.98 -26.90
N MET A 349 -0.38 12.59 -26.02
CA MET A 349 -1.44 13.53 -26.42
C MET A 349 -0.87 14.77 -27.12
N MET A 350 0.26 15.30 -26.65
CA MET A 350 0.94 16.40 -27.34
C MET A 350 1.39 15.98 -28.74
N GLU A 351 1.99 14.80 -28.89
CA GLU A 351 2.37 14.27 -30.20
C GLU A 351 1.17 14.12 -31.15
N GLY A 352 0.07 13.56 -30.65
CA GLY A 352 -1.18 13.44 -31.40
C GLY A 352 -1.76 14.80 -31.80
N LEU A 353 -1.73 15.80 -30.91
CA LEU A 353 -2.18 17.16 -31.20
C LEU A 353 -1.37 17.77 -32.34
N LYS A 354 -0.04 17.57 -32.36
CA LYS A 354 0.81 18.02 -33.47
C LYS A 354 0.41 17.37 -34.78
N LYS A 355 0.17 16.05 -34.80
CA LYS A 355 -0.28 15.35 -36.01
C LYS A 355 -1.64 15.87 -36.50
N VAL A 356 -2.60 16.12 -35.60
CA VAL A 356 -3.89 16.73 -35.95
C VAL A 356 -3.70 18.14 -36.53
N MET A 357 -2.86 18.98 -35.93
CA MET A 357 -2.51 20.31 -36.45
C MET A 357 -1.92 20.25 -37.87
N HIS A 358 -1.19 19.19 -38.20
CA HIS A 358 -0.52 18.99 -39.48
C HIS A 358 -1.32 18.12 -40.47
N GLY A 359 -2.62 17.90 -40.21
CA GLY A 359 -3.53 17.33 -41.21
C GLY A 359 -3.85 15.85 -41.08
N GLU A 360 -3.60 15.23 -39.93
CA GLU A 360 -3.92 13.83 -39.65
C GLU A 360 -5.18 13.71 -38.75
N PRO A 361 -6.41 13.79 -39.30
CA PRO A 361 -7.64 13.82 -38.49
C PRO A 361 -7.92 12.51 -37.75
N ARG A 362 -7.29 11.40 -38.14
CA ARG A 362 -7.48 10.10 -37.49
C ARG A 362 -6.93 10.09 -36.06
N GLU A 363 -5.95 10.95 -35.77
CA GLU A 363 -5.32 11.08 -34.46
C GLU A 363 -6.25 11.75 -33.43
N GLU A 364 -7.29 12.48 -33.85
CA GLU A 364 -8.29 13.07 -32.93
C GLU A 364 -8.98 11.99 -32.07
N LYS A 365 -9.27 10.83 -32.66
CA LYS A 365 -9.85 9.70 -31.91
C LYS A 365 -8.86 9.11 -30.90
N ALA A 366 -7.58 9.09 -31.25
CA ALA A 366 -6.53 8.62 -30.34
C ALA A 366 -6.36 9.60 -29.16
N LEU A 367 -6.46 10.91 -29.42
CA LEU A 367 -6.45 11.95 -28.38
C LEU A 367 -7.61 11.77 -27.39
N ARG A 368 -8.84 11.59 -27.89
CA ARG A 368 -10.01 11.34 -27.02
C ARG A 368 -9.82 10.11 -26.14
N LYS A 369 -9.33 9.01 -26.72
CA LYS A 369 -9.05 7.79 -25.96
C LYS A 369 -7.99 8.02 -24.86
N LEU A 370 -6.92 8.75 -25.16
CA LEU A 370 -5.90 9.09 -24.17
C LEU A 370 -6.44 10.02 -23.08
N ALA A 371 -7.33 10.97 -23.41
CA ALA A 371 -8.00 11.81 -22.43
C ALA A 371 -8.87 10.99 -21.47
N ASP A 372 -9.67 10.06 -22.01
CA ASP A 372 -10.47 9.11 -21.21
C ASP A 372 -9.57 8.30 -20.26
N ASP A 373 -8.42 7.82 -20.76
CA ASP A 373 -7.42 7.10 -19.98
C ASP A 373 -6.84 7.95 -18.84
N VAL A 374 -6.52 9.22 -19.11
CA VAL A 374 -6.05 10.17 -18.08
C VAL A 374 -7.10 10.36 -17.00
N ASN A 375 -8.38 10.51 -17.35
CA ASN A 375 -9.46 10.64 -16.39
C ASN A 375 -9.64 9.39 -15.52
N VAL A 376 -9.51 8.18 -16.10
CA VAL A 376 -9.53 6.91 -15.35
C VAL A 376 -8.40 6.88 -14.32
N LEU A 377 -7.17 7.23 -14.72
CA LEU A 377 -6.02 7.27 -13.82
C LEU A 377 -6.17 8.35 -12.74
N TYR A 378 -6.58 9.56 -13.10
CA TYR A 378 -6.84 10.65 -12.16
C TYR A 378 -7.88 10.26 -11.10
N THR A 379 -9.00 9.67 -11.54
CA THR A 379 -10.05 9.21 -10.64
C THR A 379 -9.53 8.13 -9.68
N ALA A 380 -8.73 7.18 -10.17
CA ALA A 380 -8.13 6.17 -9.33
C ALA A 380 -7.15 6.76 -8.29
N ILE A 381 -6.30 7.71 -8.69
CA ILE A 381 -5.37 8.43 -7.80
C ILE A 381 -6.16 9.19 -6.72
N LYS A 382 -7.18 9.94 -7.11
CA LYS A 382 -8.05 10.70 -6.21
C LYS A 382 -8.71 9.81 -5.16
N LEU A 383 -9.31 8.70 -5.59
CA LEU A 383 -9.95 7.73 -4.68
C LEU A 383 -8.93 7.04 -3.77
N TYR A 384 -7.72 6.76 -4.27
CA TYR A 384 -6.65 6.16 -3.49
C TYR A 384 -6.14 7.10 -2.39
N LEU A 385 -5.85 8.36 -2.74
CA LEU A 385 -5.41 9.38 -1.79
C LEU A 385 -6.49 9.75 -0.77
N ALA A 386 -7.77 9.69 -1.13
CA ALA A 386 -8.89 9.94 -0.23
C ALA A 386 -9.04 8.89 0.89
N ARG A 387 -8.51 7.68 0.69
CA ARG A 387 -8.50 6.62 1.73
C ARG A 387 -7.40 6.84 2.78
N MET A 388 -6.49 7.79 2.57
CA MET A 388 -5.43 8.09 3.54
C MET A 388 -5.96 9.02 4.64
N PRO A 389 -5.75 8.69 5.93
CA PRO A 389 -6.17 9.56 7.04
C PRO A 389 -5.27 10.80 7.10
N LYS A 390 -5.74 11.92 6.52
CA LYS A 390 -4.97 13.17 6.39
C LYS A 390 -4.45 13.71 7.72
N ASP A 391 -5.23 13.59 8.79
CA ASP A 391 -4.87 14.08 10.13
C ASP A 391 -3.78 13.24 10.81
N GLU A 392 -3.44 12.07 10.26
CA GLU A 392 -2.44 11.16 10.77
C GLU A 392 -1.11 11.20 9.99
N LEU A 393 -1.01 12.08 8.98
CA LEU A 393 0.18 12.27 8.17
C LEU A 393 1.21 13.16 8.86
N ALA A 394 2.48 12.83 8.71
CA ALA A 394 3.55 13.76 9.05
C ALA A 394 3.50 15.01 8.15
N ALA A 395 4.08 16.14 8.59
CA ALA A 395 4.03 17.40 7.84
C ALA A 395 4.62 17.26 6.41
N GLU A 396 5.70 16.50 6.24
CA GLU A 396 6.28 16.18 4.94
C GLU A 396 5.34 15.34 4.07
N GLU A 397 4.68 14.34 4.66
CA GLU A 397 3.74 13.46 3.95
C GLU A 397 2.46 14.21 3.54
N SER A 398 1.96 15.10 4.40
CA SER A 398 0.81 15.95 4.11
C SER A 398 1.08 16.92 2.96
N ARG A 399 2.28 17.52 2.94
CA ARG A 399 2.73 18.35 1.80
C ARG A 399 2.82 17.53 0.52
N ARG A 400 3.46 16.35 0.57
CA ARG A 400 3.59 15.48 -0.60
C ARG A 400 2.23 14.98 -1.10
N TRP A 401 1.29 14.70 -0.20
CA TRP A 401 -0.10 14.37 -0.54
C TRP A 401 -0.76 15.49 -1.34
N ALA A 402 -0.59 16.75 -0.93
CA ALA A 402 -1.13 17.92 -1.61
C ALA A 402 -0.51 18.10 -3.01
N GLU A 403 0.82 18.00 -3.11
CA GLU A 403 1.54 18.09 -4.39
C GLU A 403 1.06 17.04 -5.41
N ILE A 404 0.82 15.80 -4.96
CA ILE A 404 0.38 14.71 -5.86
C ILE A 404 -1.03 14.97 -6.37
N ILE A 405 -1.98 15.32 -5.51
CA ILE A 405 -3.37 15.54 -5.95
C ILE A 405 -3.49 16.79 -6.83
N GLU A 406 -2.73 17.85 -6.54
CA GLU A 406 -2.69 19.05 -7.37
C GLU A 406 -2.07 18.77 -8.74
N MET A 407 -0.95 18.04 -8.81
CA MET A 407 -0.37 17.68 -10.11
C MET A 407 -1.32 16.79 -10.92
N ALA A 408 -1.93 15.79 -10.29
CA ALA A 408 -2.87 14.90 -10.97
C ALA A 408 -4.07 15.68 -11.54
N LEU A 409 -4.63 16.62 -10.79
CA LEU A 409 -5.71 17.50 -11.24
C LEU A 409 -5.26 18.41 -12.39
N ASN A 410 -4.09 19.03 -12.28
CA ASN A 410 -3.57 19.92 -13.33
C ASN A 410 -3.34 19.18 -14.65
N LEU A 411 -2.88 17.94 -14.61
CA LEU A 411 -2.70 17.11 -15.81
C LEU A 411 -4.05 16.65 -16.39
N GLU A 412 -5.04 16.30 -15.56
CA GLU A 412 -6.38 15.97 -16.06
C GLU A 412 -7.03 17.16 -16.76
N GLN A 413 -7.00 18.35 -16.14
CA GLN A 413 -7.49 19.58 -16.77
C GLN A 413 -6.72 19.91 -18.06
N ALA A 414 -5.43 19.60 -18.12
CA ALA A 414 -4.64 19.77 -19.33
C ALA A 414 -5.08 18.79 -20.44
N SER A 415 -5.44 17.56 -20.09
CA SER A 415 -5.91 16.56 -21.05
C SER A 415 -7.22 16.98 -21.72
N ASP A 416 -8.17 17.53 -20.95
CA ASP A 416 -9.42 18.09 -21.47
C ASP A 416 -9.18 19.24 -22.45
N ILE A 417 -8.19 20.10 -22.15
CA ILE A 417 -7.84 21.20 -23.05
C ILE A 417 -7.24 20.66 -24.35
N ILE A 418 -6.33 19.68 -24.29
CA ILE A 418 -5.71 19.10 -25.49
C ILE A 418 -6.74 18.35 -26.35
N GLU A 419 -7.64 17.58 -25.73
CA GLU A 419 -8.74 16.92 -26.44
C GLU A 419 -9.61 17.95 -27.17
N ARG A 420 -10.02 19.01 -26.47
CA ARG A 420 -10.81 20.09 -27.07
C ARG A 420 -10.06 20.78 -28.21
N MET A 421 -8.77 21.08 -28.04
CA MET A 421 -7.95 21.67 -29.10
C MET A 421 -7.90 20.78 -30.34
N GLY A 422 -7.67 19.47 -30.17
CA GLY A 422 -7.65 18.49 -31.27
C GLY A 422 -9.00 18.42 -31.99
N SER A 423 -10.10 18.36 -31.24
CA SER A 423 -11.47 18.37 -31.78
C SER A 423 -11.76 19.66 -32.55
N GLU A 424 -11.43 20.82 -31.99
CA GLU A 424 -11.65 22.10 -32.67
C GLU A 424 -10.82 22.24 -33.96
N ILE A 425 -9.60 21.71 -34.00
CA ILE A 425 -8.79 21.67 -35.23
C ILE A 425 -9.43 20.74 -36.26
N ALA A 426 -9.83 19.54 -35.85
CA ALA A 426 -10.47 18.57 -36.74
C ALA A 426 -11.74 19.16 -37.38
N ASP A 427 -12.57 19.84 -36.60
CA ASP A 427 -13.84 20.40 -37.06
C ASP A 427 -13.67 21.70 -37.84
N LYS A 428 -12.96 22.69 -37.27
CA LYS A 428 -12.92 24.06 -37.80
C LYS A 428 -11.84 24.28 -38.86
N SER A 429 -10.81 23.41 -38.93
CA SER A 429 -9.75 23.46 -39.94
C SER A 429 -9.86 22.32 -40.93
N LEU A 430 -9.78 21.06 -40.49
CA LEU A 430 -9.66 19.92 -41.40
C LEU A 430 -10.97 19.62 -42.13
N ALA A 431 -12.08 19.45 -41.41
CA ALA A 431 -13.40 19.18 -42.00
C ALA A 431 -13.90 20.37 -42.84
N ALA A 432 -13.64 21.59 -42.38
CA ALA A 432 -13.96 22.82 -43.10
C ALA A 432 -13.01 23.14 -44.27
N ARG A 433 -11.92 22.38 -44.44
CA ARG A 433 -10.85 22.59 -45.45
C ARG A 433 -10.22 23.98 -45.41
N ARG A 434 -10.04 24.52 -44.20
CA ARG A 434 -9.43 25.83 -43.94
C ARG A 434 -8.06 25.62 -43.33
N ALA A 435 -7.02 25.95 -44.09
CA ALA A 435 -5.65 25.86 -43.60
C ALA A 435 -5.26 27.10 -42.80
N PHE A 436 -4.45 26.92 -41.75
CA PHE A 436 -3.75 28.03 -41.12
C PHE A 436 -2.82 28.72 -42.14
N SER A 437 -2.54 30.01 -41.95
CA SER A 437 -1.45 30.66 -42.69
C SER A 437 -0.10 30.04 -42.32
N GLU A 438 0.89 30.08 -43.22
CA GLU A 438 2.22 29.54 -42.94
C GLU A 438 2.86 30.18 -41.70
N GLU A 439 2.72 31.49 -41.54
CA GLU A 439 3.21 32.19 -40.35
C GLU A 439 2.44 31.75 -39.11
N GLY A 440 1.11 31.61 -39.20
CA GLY A 440 0.29 31.18 -38.07
C GLY A 440 0.62 29.76 -37.62
N LEU A 441 0.88 28.84 -38.55
CA LEU A 441 1.28 27.48 -38.22
C LEU A 441 2.66 27.44 -37.55
N LYS A 442 3.64 28.20 -38.06
CA LYS A 442 4.98 28.34 -37.45
C LYS A 442 4.91 28.87 -36.01
N GLU A 443 4.02 29.82 -35.75
CA GLU A 443 3.80 30.36 -34.40
C GLU A 443 3.21 29.33 -33.45
N LEU A 444 2.23 28.54 -33.92
CA LEU A 444 1.64 27.44 -33.14
C LEU A 444 2.66 26.34 -32.86
N ASP A 445 3.47 25.94 -33.85
CA ASP A 445 4.56 24.96 -33.68
C ASP A 445 5.59 25.43 -32.65
N ALA A 446 5.98 26.72 -32.69
CA ALA A 446 6.93 27.27 -31.73
C ALA A 446 6.41 27.26 -30.28
N LEU A 447 5.11 27.56 -30.08
CA LEU A 447 4.50 27.44 -28.74
C LEU A 447 4.32 25.98 -28.32
N TYR A 448 3.97 25.09 -29.26
CA TYR A 448 3.90 23.66 -29.03
C TYR A 448 5.23 23.11 -28.50
N ASP A 449 6.34 23.42 -29.16
CA ASP A 449 7.66 22.91 -28.74
C ASP A 449 8.03 23.43 -27.34
N GLN A 450 7.66 24.67 -27.01
CA GLN A 450 7.87 25.23 -25.68
C GLN A 450 6.94 24.59 -24.62
N LEU A 451 5.71 24.23 -24.98
CA LEU A 451 4.79 23.49 -24.11
C LEU A 451 5.33 22.11 -23.78
N LEU A 452 5.75 21.35 -24.78
CA LEU A 452 6.30 20.00 -24.59
C LEU A 452 7.55 20.04 -23.68
N SER A 453 8.45 21.00 -23.92
CA SER A 453 9.63 21.20 -23.06
C SER A 453 9.25 21.57 -21.62
N ASN A 454 8.21 22.39 -21.42
CA ASN A 454 7.75 22.76 -20.09
C ASN A 454 7.01 21.62 -19.37
N LEU A 455 6.28 20.76 -20.09
CA LEU A 455 5.69 19.53 -19.55
C LEU A 455 6.78 18.61 -19.01
N GLN A 456 7.79 18.30 -19.83
CA GLN A 456 8.91 17.44 -19.42
C GLN A 456 9.66 18.02 -18.20
N LEU A 457 9.90 19.33 -18.20
CA LEU A 457 10.50 20.01 -17.05
C LEU A 457 9.59 19.96 -15.81
N ALA A 458 8.28 20.09 -15.97
CA ALA A 458 7.32 19.97 -14.87
C ALA A 458 7.33 18.56 -14.27
N MET A 459 7.36 17.51 -15.09
CA MET A 459 7.46 16.13 -14.62
C MET A 459 8.78 15.88 -13.88
N SER A 460 9.89 16.44 -14.37
CA SER A 460 11.18 16.39 -13.68
C SER A 460 11.15 17.10 -12.32
N VAL A 461 10.53 18.28 -12.24
CA VAL A 461 10.38 19.03 -10.97
C VAL A 461 9.51 18.26 -9.98
N PHE A 462 8.38 17.70 -10.44
CA PHE A 462 7.49 16.89 -9.62
C PHE A 462 8.16 15.66 -9.01
N PHE A 463 9.01 15.00 -9.78
CA PHE A 463 9.72 13.80 -9.35
C PHE A 463 10.88 14.10 -8.41
N SER A 464 11.72 15.07 -8.77
CA SER A 464 12.98 15.35 -8.07
C SER A 464 12.85 16.34 -6.90
N GLY A 465 11.85 17.23 -6.93
CA GLY A 465 11.78 18.36 -6.01
C GLY A 465 12.90 19.40 -6.20
N ASP A 466 13.63 19.36 -7.33
CA ASP A 466 14.77 20.26 -7.55
C ASP A 466 14.32 21.73 -7.70
N VAL A 467 14.73 22.54 -6.72
CA VAL A 467 14.48 23.99 -6.65
C VAL A 467 15.03 24.73 -7.87
N THR A 468 16.15 24.28 -8.44
CA THR A 468 16.77 24.94 -9.59
C THR A 468 15.91 24.77 -10.84
N SER A 469 15.46 23.54 -11.09
CA SER A 469 14.50 23.23 -12.15
C SER A 469 13.15 23.92 -11.95
N ALA A 470 12.67 24.02 -10.70
CA ALA A 470 11.46 24.78 -10.38
C ALA A 470 11.59 26.28 -10.72
N ARG A 471 12.72 26.92 -10.36
CA ARG A 471 13.02 28.32 -10.74
C ARG A 471 13.09 28.48 -12.26
N ARG A 472 13.68 27.51 -12.98
CA ARG A 472 13.72 27.51 -14.45
C ARG A 472 12.33 27.41 -15.05
N LEU A 473 11.48 26.51 -14.55
CA LEU A 473 10.10 26.33 -15.01
C LEU A 473 9.27 27.60 -14.80
N ARG A 474 9.40 28.26 -13.65
CA ARG A 474 8.76 29.57 -13.38
C ARG A 474 9.18 30.65 -14.37
N ARG A 475 10.48 30.72 -14.71
CA ARG A 475 10.99 31.66 -15.74
C ARG A 475 10.45 31.31 -17.13
N SER A 476 10.37 30.03 -17.49
CA SER A 476 9.77 29.58 -18.75
C SER A 476 8.30 29.99 -18.87
N LYS A 477 7.50 29.93 -17.79
CA LYS A 477 6.12 30.45 -17.77
C LYS A 477 6.03 31.91 -18.19
N HIS A 478 6.93 32.74 -17.67
CA HIS A 478 6.95 34.16 -18.01
C HIS A 478 7.31 34.40 -19.48
N ARG A 479 8.34 33.71 -20.00
CA ARG A 479 8.74 33.79 -21.40
C ARG A 479 7.63 33.33 -22.35
N PHE A 480 6.97 32.22 -22.03
CA PHE A 480 5.84 31.70 -22.80
C PHE A 480 4.74 32.76 -22.94
N ARG A 481 4.39 33.44 -21.83
CA ARG A 481 3.36 34.49 -21.83
C ARG A 481 3.72 35.68 -22.74
N ILE A 482 4.99 36.09 -22.77
CA ILE A 482 5.45 37.18 -23.65
C ILE A 482 5.35 36.76 -25.11
N LEU A 483 5.84 35.55 -25.43
CA LEU A 483 5.82 35.03 -26.79
C LEU A 483 4.39 34.85 -27.32
N ASN A 484 3.50 34.25 -26.50
CA ASN A 484 2.10 34.10 -26.84
C ASN A 484 1.41 35.44 -27.14
N ARG A 485 1.69 36.48 -26.33
CA ARG A 485 1.14 37.83 -26.56
C ARG A 485 1.65 38.42 -27.87
N ARG A 486 2.93 38.22 -28.19
CA ARG A 486 3.51 38.66 -29.47
C ARG A 486 2.81 37.98 -30.66
N TYR A 487 2.57 36.68 -30.59
CA TYR A 487 1.86 35.95 -31.66
C TYR A 487 0.39 36.36 -31.77
N SER A 488 -0.30 36.65 -30.66
CA SER A 488 -1.65 37.25 -30.73
C SER A 488 -1.67 38.59 -31.47
N HIS A 489 -0.66 39.46 -31.24
CA HIS A 489 -0.55 40.73 -31.97
C HIS A 489 -0.21 40.51 -33.45
N ALA A 490 0.75 39.63 -33.75
CA ALA A 490 1.11 39.28 -35.13
C ALA A 490 -0.08 38.71 -35.93
N HIS A 491 -0.95 37.92 -35.28
CA HIS A 491 -2.18 37.45 -35.90
C HIS A 491 -3.12 38.61 -36.28
N VAL A 492 -3.32 39.59 -35.40
CA VAL A 492 -4.16 40.77 -35.69
C VAL A 492 -3.57 41.63 -36.81
N ASP A 493 -2.25 41.73 -36.90
CA ASP A 493 -1.58 42.42 -38.01
C ASP A 493 -1.83 41.70 -39.34
N ARG A 494 -1.83 40.36 -39.37
CA ARG A 494 -2.19 39.58 -40.57
C ARG A 494 -3.65 39.81 -41.00
N LEU A 495 -4.56 40.02 -40.06
CA LEU A 495 -5.95 40.38 -40.38
C LEU A 495 -6.05 41.77 -41.03
N HIS A 496 -5.26 42.76 -40.56
CA HIS A 496 -5.19 44.08 -41.20
C HIS A 496 -4.64 44.00 -42.63
N GLN A 497 -3.72 43.07 -42.88
CA GLN A 497 -3.16 42.80 -44.21
C GLN A 497 -4.10 41.99 -45.12
N GLN A 498 -5.34 41.71 -44.67
CA GLN A 498 -6.34 40.94 -45.41
C GLN A 498 -5.88 39.53 -45.80
N ASN A 499 -5.02 38.90 -44.98
CA ASN A 499 -4.60 37.52 -45.21
C ASN A 499 -5.81 36.56 -45.08
N VAL A 500 -6.24 35.98 -46.21
CA VAL A 500 -7.48 35.17 -46.30
C VAL A 500 -7.45 33.96 -45.36
N GLN A 501 -6.35 33.20 -45.34
CA GLN A 501 -6.20 32.03 -44.46
C GLN A 501 -6.30 32.41 -42.97
N SER A 502 -5.71 33.55 -42.60
CA SER A 502 -5.77 34.06 -41.23
C SER A 502 -7.18 34.51 -40.85
N ILE A 503 -7.94 35.10 -41.78
CA ILE A 503 -9.34 35.50 -41.56
C ILE A 503 -10.23 34.26 -41.36
N GLU A 504 -10.10 33.26 -42.23
CA GLU A 504 -10.92 32.05 -42.21
C GLU A 504 -10.72 31.19 -40.94
N THR A 505 -9.52 31.22 -40.37
CA THR A 505 -9.14 30.44 -39.18
C THR A 505 -8.97 31.30 -37.92
N SER A 506 -9.34 32.58 -37.95
CA SER A 506 -8.99 33.55 -36.89
C SER A 506 -9.45 33.12 -35.49
N SER A 507 -10.71 32.72 -35.35
CA SER A 507 -11.28 32.30 -34.07
C SER A 507 -10.60 31.04 -33.52
N LEU A 508 -10.28 30.08 -34.39
CA LEU A 508 -9.55 28.87 -34.04
C LEU A 508 -8.13 29.22 -33.59
N HIS A 509 -7.40 30.01 -34.38
CA HIS A 509 -6.01 30.36 -34.09
C HIS A 509 -5.87 31.09 -32.73
N LEU A 510 -6.69 32.13 -32.48
CA LEU A 510 -6.67 32.84 -31.20
C LEU A 510 -7.15 31.97 -30.03
N GLY A 511 -8.10 31.06 -30.28
CA GLY A 511 -8.54 30.05 -29.31
C GLY A 511 -7.40 29.13 -28.88
N LEU A 512 -6.64 28.59 -29.85
CA LEU A 512 -5.47 27.74 -29.61
C LEU A 512 -4.38 28.48 -28.82
N LEU A 513 -4.07 29.74 -29.14
CA LEU A 513 -3.13 30.54 -28.34
C LEU A 513 -3.61 30.70 -26.87
N GLY A 514 -4.91 30.91 -26.68
CA GLY A 514 -5.52 30.99 -25.36
C GLY A 514 -5.38 29.70 -24.55
N ASP A 515 -5.69 28.57 -25.19
CA ASP A 515 -5.63 27.25 -24.58
C ASP A 515 -4.19 26.78 -24.33
N MET A 516 -3.25 27.05 -25.24
CA MET A 516 -1.82 26.83 -25.04
C MET A 516 -1.28 27.61 -23.83
N LYS A 517 -1.72 28.86 -23.62
CA LYS A 517 -1.37 29.64 -22.42
C LYS A 517 -1.92 29.04 -21.13
N ARG A 518 -3.13 28.47 -21.17
CA ARG A 518 -3.74 27.76 -20.02
C ARG A 518 -2.98 26.47 -19.71
N LEU A 519 -2.70 25.63 -20.71
CA LEU A 519 -1.85 24.43 -20.60
C LEU A 519 -0.52 24.74 -19.93
N ASN A 520 0.18 25.76 -20.43
CA ASN A 520 1.46 26.16 -19.86
C ASN A 520 1.34 26.59 -18.38
N SER A 521 0.20 27.17 -17.99
CA SER A 521 -0.02 27.59 -16.61
C SER A 521 -0.26 26.41 -15.68
N LEU A 522 -0.97 25.37 -16.15
CA LEU A 522 -1.18 24.10 -15.45
C LEU A 522 0.14 23.34 -15.28
N PHE A 523 0.95 23.19 -16.34
CA PHE A 523 2.25 22.50 -16.24
C PHE A 523 3.20 23.21 -15.27
N CYS A 524 3.23 24.55 -15.29
CA CYS A 524 4.11 25.31 -14.41
C CYS A 524 3.62 25.43 -12.95
N SER A 525 2.45 24.92 -12.58
CA SER A 525 1.90 25.05 -11.22
C SER A 525 2.79 24.35 -10.17
N VAL A 526 3.36 23.19 -10.51
CA VAL A 526 4.25 22.41 -9.62
C VAL A 526 5.51 23.18 -9.19
N ALA A 527 5.92 24.19 -9.95
CA ALA A 527 7.05 25.02 -9.55
C ALA A 527 6.75 25.79 -8.25
N TYR A 528 5.50 26.16 -8.01
CA TYR A 528 5.13 26.94 -6.83
C TYR A 528 5.12 26.08 -5.57
N SER A 529 4.62 24.85 -5.64
CA SER A 529 4.62 23.93 -4.50
C SER A 529 6.04 23.61 -4.01
N VAL A 530 7.01 23.50 -4.92
CA VAL A 530 8.43 23.31 -4.57
C VAL A 530 9.08 24.59 -4.03
N LEU A 531 8.70 25.76 -4.55
CA LEU A 531 9.31 27.05 -4.16
C LEU A 531 8.72 27.67 -2.89
N GLU A 532 7.53 27.25 -2.47
CA GLU A 532 6.91 27.66 -1.20
C GLU A 532 7.43 26.84 0.00
N GLN A 533 8.32 25.88 -0.23
CA GLN A 533 9.02 25.19 0.85
C GLN A 533 9.97 26.18 1.54
N PRO A 534 9.95 26.30 2.88
CA PRO A 534 10.92 27.13 3.59
C PRO A 534 12.32 26.63 3.22
N ASP A 535 13.17 27.53 2.73
CA ASP A 535 14.53 27.22 2.30
C ASP A 535 15.25 26.52 3.46
N GLN A 536 15.63 25.25 3.29
CA GLN A 536 16.51 24.55 4.25
C GLN A 536 17.90 25.22 4.36
N ASP A 537 18.19 26.19 3.49
CA ASP A 537 19.39 27.02 3.55
C ASP A 537 19.30 28.17 4.57
N GLU A 538 18.11 28.57 5.04
CA GLU A 538 18.00 29.58 6.10
C GLU A 538 18.45 29.04 7.48
N GLU A 539 18.35 27.71 7.72
CA GLU A 539 18.86 27.08 8.95
C GLU A 539 20.38 26.85 8.95
N ARG A 540 21.07 27.04 7.82
CA ARG A 540 22.55 26.91 7.73
C ARG A 540 23.29 28.25 7.80
N GLY A 541 22.57 29.37 7.81
CA GLY A 541 23.13 30.71 7.92
C GLY A 541 23.28 31.24 9.35
N GLU A 542 22.71 30.55 10.34
CA GLU A 542 22.79 30.92 11.76
C GLU A 542 23.47 29.82 12.58
N TYR A 543 24.77 29.59 12.34
CA TYR A 543 25.66 28.94 13.31
C TYR A 543 27.07 29.51 13.25
#